data_AF-A0A2E6M1N7-F1
#
_entry.id   AF-A0A2E6M1N7-F1
#
_cell.length_a   1.000
_cell.length_b   1.000
_cell.length_c   1.000
_cell.angle_alpha   90.00
_cell.angle_beta   90.00
_cell.angle_gamma   90.00
#
_symmetry.space_group_name_H-M   'P 1'
#
loop_
_entity.id
_entity.type
_entity.pdbx_description
1 polymer ?
#
loop_
_entity_poly.entity_id
_entity_poly.type
_entity_poly.pdbx_seq_one_letter_code
_entity_poly.pdbx_strand_id
1 'polypeptide(L)'
;MTSNHTERPVQTKTLFQKIAIAVFYISIIVLIYLATSHQTPIVKVSYGDKIQHIAAFGWLTLVSFLGWRQHWFKRFIIVFGFSICIEVAQSFLSYRSSDWHDLVANTLGILATEVFVISYLRKKLSM
;
A
#
# COMPACT_ATOMS: atom_id res chain seq x y z
N MET A 1 -10.82 27.07 -40.88
CA MET A 1 -10.94 25.80 -40.12
C MET A 1 -10.01 25.90 -38.91
N THR A 2 -10.49 26.42 -37.79
CA THR A 2 -9.72 26.47 -36.54
C THR A 2 -10.10 25.26 -35.69
N SER A 3 -9.18 24.34 -35.50
CA SER A 3 -9.33 23.19 -34.62
C SER A 3 -9.37 23.66 -33.17
N ASN A 4 -10.58 23.74 -32.59
CA ASN A 4 -10.76 23.91 -31.15
C ASN A 4 -10.23 22.66 -30.43
N HIS A 5 -8.94 22.67 -30.10
CA HIS A 5 -8.40 21.79 -29.09
C HIS A 5 -8.93 22.28 -27.74
N THR A 6 -10.00 21.64 -27.27
CA THR A 6 -10.45 21.78 -25.89
C THR A 6 -9.35 21.22 -24.98
N GLU A 7 -8.48 22.11 -24.49
CA GLU A 7 -7.54 21.77 -23.42
C GLU A 7 -8.36 21.27 -22.23
N ARG A 8 -8.29 19.97 -21.95
CA ARG A 8 -8.90 19.40 -20.74
C ARG A 8 -8.21 20.06 -19.55
N PRO A 9 -8.94 20.72 -18.64
CA PRO A 9 -8.32 21.37 -17.49
C PRO A 9 -7.50 20.34 -16.71
N VAL A 10 -6.23 20.65 -16.46
CA VAL A 10 -5.34 19.79 -15.67
C VAL A 10 -5.92 19.68 -14.26
N GLN A 11 -6.52 18.54 -13.96
CA GLN A 11 -7.18 18.32 -12.67
C GLN A 11 -6.12 18.27 -11.57
N THR A 12 -6.03 19.33 -10.78
CA THR A 12 -5.10 19.44 -9.66
C THR A 12 -5.61 18.62 -8.48
N LYS A 13 -4.67 17.99 -7.74
CA LYS A 13 -5.02 17.19 -6.57
C LYS A 13 -5.54 18.07 -5.44
N THR A 14 -6.59 17.61 -4.75
CA THR A 14 -7.13 18.31 -3.57
C THR A 14 -6.15 18.27 -2.39
N LEU A 15 -6.32 19.16 -1.39
CA LEU A 15 -5.50 19.13 -0.18
C LEU A 15 -5.56 17.76 0.52
N PHE A 16 -6.75 17.17 0.61
CA PHE A 16 -6.93 15.82 1.14
C PHE A 16 -6.09 14.77 0.38
N GLN A 17 -6.09 14.81 -0.95
CA GLN A 17 -5.27 13.90 -1.75
C GLN A 17 -3.78 14.15 -1.53
N LYS A 18 -3.34 15.41 -1.41
CA LYS A 18 -1.94 15.73 -1.10
C LYS A 18 -1.51 15.18 0.26
N ILE A 19 -2.37 15.30 1.28
CA ILE A 19 -2.14 14.72 2.60
C ILE A 19 -2.06 13.20 2.52
N ALA A 20 -3.00 12.55 1.84
CA ALA A 20 -2.98 11.09 1.66
C ALA A 20 -1.70 10.60 0.95
N ILE A 21 -1.20 11.37 -0.02
CA ILE A 21 0.08 11.10 -0.70
C ILE A 21 1.26 11.23 0.26
N ALA A 22 1.30 12.29 1.07
CA ALA A 22 2.34 12.46 2.07
C ALA A 22 2.33 11.30 3.07
N VAL A 23 1.15 10.91 3.56
CA VAL A 23 0.97 9.75 4.45
C VAL A 23 1.43 8.46 3.78
N PHE A 24 1.16 8.26 2.49
CA PHE A 24 1.64 7.09 1.74
C PHE A 24 3.17 7.00 1.75
N TYR A 25 3.87 8.10 1.43
CA TYR A 25 5.34 8.11 1.43
C TYR A 25 5.93 7.94 2.84
N ILE A 26 5.34 8.57 3.85
CA ILE A 26 5.73 8.36 5.24
C ILE A 26 5.54 6.89 5.63
N SER A 27 4.41 6.27 5.21
CA SER A 27 4.14 4.86 5.46
C SER A 27 5.19 3.96 4.81
N ILE A 28 5.65 4.26 3.60
CA ILE A 28 6.76 3.51 2.95
C ILE A 28 8.03 3.58 3.81
N ILE A 29 8.43 4.77 4.24
CA ILE A 29 9.65 4.96 5.06
C ILE A 29 9.54 4.17 6.37
N VAL A 30 8.39 4.28 7.03
CA VAL A 30 8.09 3.55 8.27
C VAL A 30 8.13 2.05 8.04
N LEU A 31 7.50 1.54 6.98
CA LEU A 31 7.50 0.11 6.67
C LEU A 31 8.89 -0.44 6.35
N ILE A 32 9.72 0.31 5.61
CA ILE A 32 11.12 -0.07 5.37
C ILE A 32 11.85 -0.18 6.72
N TYR A 33 11.77 0.85 7.57
CA TYR A 33 12.42 0.83 8.88
C TYR A 33 11.97 -0.34 9.76
N LEU A 34 10.66 -0.60 9.84
CA LEU A 34 10.13 -1.74 10.61
C LEU A 34 10.54 -3.09 10.00
N ALA A 35 10.56 -3.21 8.68
CA ALA A 35 10.92 -4.46 8.00
C ALA A 35 12.40 -4.81 8.15
N THR A 36 13.29 -3.80 8.21
CA THR A 36 14.75 -4.00 8.28
C THR A 36 15.34 -3.82 9.67
N SER A 37 14.55 -3.41 10.67
CA SER A 37 15.04 -3.30 12.05
C SER A 37 15.11 -4.67 12.74
N HIS A 38 15.95 -4.75 13.77
CA HIS A 38 16.02 -5.94 14.63
C HIS A 38 14.67 -6.15 15.32
N GLN A 39 14.09 -7.34 15.15
CA GLN A 39 12.89 -7.72 15.90
C GLN A 39 13.27 -8.10 17.32
N THR A 40 12.85 -7.29 18.28
CA THR A 40 12.83 -7.66 19.70
C THR A 40 11.39 -7.89 20.13
N PRO A 41 10.83 -9.11 19.95
CA PRO A 41 9.47 -9.38 20.38
C PRO A 41 9.40 -9.32 21.90
N ILE A 42 8.81 -8.25 22.45
CA ILE A 42 8.53 -8.11 23.89
C ILE A 42 7.45 -9.12 24.32
N VAL A 43 6.54 -9.48 23.41
CA VAL A 43 5.49 -10.49 23.60
C VAL A 43 5.37 -11.32 22.32
N LYS A 44 5.54 -12.65 22.42
CA LYS A 44 5.28 -13.57 21.30
C LYS A 44 3.78 -13.85 21.21
N VAL A 45 3.09 -13.15 20.32
CA VAL A 45 1.70 -13.46 19.94
C VAL A 45 1.74 -14.42 18.75
N SER A 46 0.99 -15.53 18.83
CA SER A 46 0.86 -16.46 17.70
C SER A 46 0.27 -15.74 16.49
N TYR A 47 0.95 -15.83 15.33
CA TYR A 47 0.58 -15.16 14.08
C TYR A 47 0.51 -13.62 14.13
N GLY A 48 1.09 -12.99 15.16
CA GLY A 48 1.06 -11.54 15.31
C GLY A 48 1.78 -10.80 14.17
N ASP A 49 2.85 -11.40 13.66
CA ASP A 49 3.57 -10.95 12.45
C ASP A 49 2.64 -10.88 11.24
N LYS A 50 1.88 -11.94 10.95
CA LYS A 50 0.97 -12.01 9.80
C LYS A 50 -0.14 -10.97 9.87
N ILE A 51 -0.65 -10.71 11.07
CA ILE A 51 -1.63 -9.63 11.29
C ILE A 51 -1.00 -8.27 10.98
N GLN A 52 0.24 -8.03 11.42
CA GLN A 52 0.97 -6.80 11.10
C GLN A 52 1.18 -6.65 9.59
N HIS A 53 1.55 -7.73 8.88
CA HIS A 53 1.70 -7.73 7.43
C HIS A 53 0.39 -7.42 6.68
N ILE A 54 -0.71 -8.09 7.05
CA ILE A 54 -2.05 -7.81 6.50
C ILE A 54 -2.43 -6.34 6.73
N ALA A 55 -2.27 -5.84 7.95
CA ALA A 55 -2.63 -4.46 8.32
C ALA A 55 -1.76 -3.43 7.59
N ALA A 56 -0.44 -3.65 7.52
CA ALA A 56 0.52 -2.78 6.88
C ALA A 56 0.24 -2.59 5.38
N PHE A 57 0.10 -3.69 4.64
CA PHE A 57 -0.10 -3.63 3.20
C PHE A 57 -1.55 -3.29 2.83
N GLY A 58 -2.53 -3.62 3.68
CA GLY A 58 -3.88 -3.10 3.56
C GLY A 58 -3.94 -1.58 3.73
N TRP A 59 -3.30 -1.05 4.78
CA TRP A 59 -3.18 0.39 5.01
C TRP A 59 -2.51 1.10 3.83
N LEU A 60 -1.37 0.60 3.37
CA LEU A 60 -0.63 1.17 2.25
C LEU A 60 -1.47 1.21 0.97
N THR A 61 -2.25 0.15 0.72
CA THR A 61 -3.21 0.08 -0.39
C THR A 61 -4.31 1.14 -0.26
N LEU A 62 -4.90 1.29 0.94
CA LEU A 62 -5.96 2.26 1.18
C LEU A 62 -5.49 3.69 0.95
N VAL A 63 -4.37 4.10 1.54
CA VAL A 63 -3.86 5.47 1.40
C VAL A 63 -3.37 5.77 -0.03
N SER A 64 -2.88 4.74 -0.75
CA SER A 64 -2.62 4.83 -2.19
C SER A 64 -3.89 5.13 -3.01
N PHE A 65 -5.00 4.47 -2.69
CA PHE A 65 -6.28 4.78 -3.34
C PHE A 65 -6.73 6.21 -3.04
N LEU A 66 -6.67 6.65 -1.78
CA LEU A 66 -7.09 8.00 -1.38
C LEU A 66 -6.26 9.11 -2.05
N GLY A 67 -4.95 8.90 -2.23
CA GLY A 67 -4.06 9.88 -2.84
C GLY A 67 -4.16 10.00 -4.37
N TRP A 68 -4.35 8.88 -5.08
CA TRP A 68 -4.28 8.86 -6.56
C TRP A 68 -5.56 8.41 -7.26
N ARG A 69 -6.51 7.77 -6.57
CA ARG A 69 -7.73 7.19 -7.18
C ARG A 69 -7.45 6.31 -8.41
N GLN A 70 -6.27 5.70 -8.44
CA GLN A 70 -5.80 4.90 -9.57
C GLN A 70 -6.60 3.61 -9.73
N HIS A 71 -6.55 3.04 -10.94
CA HIS A 71 -7.16 1.75 -11.23
C HIS A 71 -6.61 0.66 -10.29
N TRP A 72 -7.48 -0.24 -9.83
CA TRP A 72 -7.16 -1.26 -8.82
C TRP A 72 -5.96 -2.11 -9.23
N PHE A 73 -5.91 -2.54 -10.50
CA PHE A 73 -4.82 -3.36 -11.02
C PHE A 73 -3.45 -2.67 -10.95
N LYS A 74 -3.40 -1.37 -11.25
CA LYS A 74 -2.15 -0.58 -11.16
C LYS A 74 -1.69 -0.48 -9.70
N ARG A 75 -2.61 -0.24 -8.78
CA ARG A 75 -2.30 -0.17 -7.35
C ARG A 75 -1.82 -1.51 -6.82
N PHE A 76 -2.51 -2.60 -7.18
CA PHE A 76 -2.11 -3.95 -6.85
C PHE A 76 -0.66 -4.22 -7.26
N ILE A 77 -0.31 -3.99 -8.54
CA ILE A 77 1.06 -4.22 -9.04
C ILE A 77 2.10 -3.41 -8.25
N ILE A 78 1.82 -2.12 -7.99
CA ILE A 78 2.78 -1.25 -7.29
C ILE A 78 2.99 -1.73 -5.85
N VAL A 79 1.91 -1.97 -5.11
CA VAL A 79 2.00 -2.33 -3.68
C VAL A 79 2.51 -3.76 -3.51
N PHE A 80 2.09 -4.70 -4.35
CA PHE A 80 2.57 -6.08 -4.33
C PHE A 80 4.05 -6.15 -4.76
N GLY A 81 4.45 -5.43 -5.80
CA GLY A 81 5.84 -5.30 -6.21
C GLY A 81 6.71 -4.74 -5.08
N PHE A 82 6.23 -3.71 -4.39
CA PHE A 82 6.90 -3.19 -3.19
C PHE A 82 7.01 -4.24 -2.08
N SER A 83 5.98 -5.06 -1.83
CA SER A 83 6.05 -6.14 -0.85
C SER A 83 7.12 -7.19 -1.19
N ILE A 84 7.27 -7.53 -2.48
CA ILE A 84 8.33 -8.46 -2.93
C ILE A 84 9.71 -7.84 -2.67
N CYS A 85 9.89 -6.55 -2.97
CA CYS A 85 11.15 -5.87 -2.72
C CYS A 85 11.54 -5.90 -1.24
N ILE A 86 10.56 -5.78 -0.33
CA ILE A 86 10.80 -5.87 1.11
C ILE A 86 11.26 -7.29 1.51
N GLU A 87 10.57 -8.34 1.06
CA GLU A 87 10.96 -9.73 1.33
C GLU A 87 12.37 -10.04 0.81
N VAL A 88 12.67 -9.60 -0.41
CA VAL A 88 14.01 -9.74 -1.01
C VAL A 88 15.04 -8.98 -0.19
N ALA A 89 14.77 -7.74 0.25
CA ALA A 89 15.67 -6.99 1.10
C ALA A 89 15.92 -7.71 2.44
N GLN A 90 14.88 -8.27 3.05
CA GLN A 90 14.98 -9.05 4.29
C GLN A 90 15.81 -10.32 4.12
N SER A 91 15.78 -10.97 2.95
CA SER A 91 16.60 -12.15 2.67
C SER A 91 18.12 -11.90 2.74
N PHE A 92 18.56 -10.64 2.60
CA PHE A 92 19.96 -10.24 2.75
C PHE A 92 20.34 -9.89 4.20
N LEU A 93 19.38 -9.83 5.13
CA LEU A 93 19.61 -9.45 6.52
C LEU A 93 19.72 -10.71 7.39
N SER A 94 20.91 -11.01 7.90
CA SER A 94 21.17 -12.22 8.70
C SER A 94 20.36 -12.33 10.00
N TYR A 95 19.87 -11.19 10.49
CA TYR A 95 19.05 -11.08 11.71
C TYR A 95 17.55 -11.00 11.41
N ARG A 96 17.13 -11.20 10.15
CA ARG A 96 15.73 -11.20 9.73
C ARG A 96 15.44 -12.43 8.88
N SER A 97 14.29 -13.07 9.13
CA SER A 97 13.76 -14.10 8.25
C SER A 97 12.87 -13.45 7.20
N SER A 98 13.12 -13.75 5.93
CA SER A 98 12.09 -13.67 4.90
C SER A 98 11.32 -14.99 4.92
N ASP A 99 9.99 -14.90 4.96
CA ASP A 99 9.09 -16.06 4.92
C ASP A 99 8.10 -15.88 3.78
N TRP A 100 7.94 -16.91 2.96
CA TRP A 100 6.92 -16.91 1.91
C TRP A 100 5.50 -16.69 2.46
N HIS A 101 5.26 -17.06 3.73
CA HIS A 101 3.99 -16.78 4.40
C HIS A 101 3.75 -15.28 4.63
N ASP A 102 4.79 -14.47 4.77
CA ASP A 102 4.67 -13.01 4.89
C ASP A 102 4.20 -12.41 3.57
N LEU A 103 4.70 -12.92 2.43
CA LEU A 103 4.19 -12.52 1.11
C LEU A 103 2.70 -12.86 0.92
N VAL A 104 2.25 -14.02 1.44
CA VAL A 104 0.83 -14.38 1.44
C VAL A 104 0.02 -13.40 2.31
N ALA A 105 0.51 -13.09 3.50
CA ALA A 105 -0.14 -12.12 4.40
C ALA A 105 -0.24 -10.72 3.76
N ASN A 106 0.84 -10.26 3.11
CA ASN A 106 0.87 -9.00 2.36
C ASN A 106 -0.21 -8.99 1.27
N THR A 107 -0.26 -10.08 0.48
CA THR A 107 -1.23 -10.24 -0.62
C THR A 107 -2.66 -10.21 -0.12
N LEU A 108 -2.96 -10.90 1.00
CA LEU A 108 -4.29 -10.88 1.62
C LEU A 108 -4.71 -9.48 2.05
N GLY A 109 -3.81 -8.70 2.66
CA GLY A 109 -4.08 -7.31 3.04
C GLY A 109 -4.40 -6.42 1.85
N ILE A 110 -3.64 -6.55 0.76
CA ILE A 110 -3.88 -5.81 -0.49
C ILE A 110 -5.25 -6.19 -1.07
N LEU A 111 -5.51 -7.49 -1.28
CA LEU A 111 -6.75 -7.96 -1.91
C LEU A 111 -7.98 -7.60 -1.09
N ALA A 112 -7.94 -7.79 0.24
CA ALA A 112 -9.05 -7.40 1.12
C ALA A 112 -9.36 -5.91 0.99
N THR A 113 -8.34 -5.07 0.93
CA THR A 113 -8.51 -3.62 0.77
C THR A 113 -9.01 -3.24 -0.63
N GLU A 114 -8.53 -3.91 -1.68
CA GLU A 114 -9.00 -3.72 -3.05
C GLU A 114 -10.50 -4.02 -3.18
N VAL A 115 -10.93 -5.16 -2.64
CA VAL A 115 -12.36 -5.56 -2.61
C VAL A 115 -13.18 -4.51 -1.85
N PHE A 116 -12.70 -4.05 -0.70
CA PHE A 116 -13.37 -3.00 0.08
C PHE A 116 -13.49 -1.67 -0.69
N VAL A 117 -12.40 -1.22 -1.31
CA VAL A 117 -12.35 0.01 -2.10
C VAL A 117 -13.31 -0.05 -3.29
N ILE A 118 -13.31 -1.16 -4.03
CA ILE A 118 -14.17 -1.35 -5.21
C ILE A 118 -15.65 -1.41 -4.80
N SER A 119 -15.95 -2.17 -3.73
CA SER A 119 -17.33 -2.44 -3.32
C SER A 119 -18.01 -1.25 -2.65
N TYR A 120 -17.25 -0.46 -1.87
CA TYR A 120 -17.83 0.57 -0.99
C TYR A 120 -17.33 1.99 -1.31
N LEU A 121 -16.02 2.21 -1.39
CA LEU A 121 -15.48 3.57 -1.46
C LEU A 121 -15.60 4.19 -2.84
N ARG A 122 -15.38 3.43 -3.93
CA ARG A 122 -15.56 3.95 -5.28
C ARG A 122 -17.00 4.37 -5.53
N LYS A 123 -17.99 3.57 -5.09
CA LYS A 123 -19.42 3.90 -5.23
C LYS A 123 -19.80 5.16 -4.46
N LYS A 124 -19.26 5.33 -3.25
CA LYS A 124 -19.58 6.47 -2.37
C LYS A 124 -18.87 7.77 -2.76
N LEU A 125 -17.67 7.69 -3.35
CA LEU A 125 -16.87 8.85 -3.77
C LEU A 125 -17.09 9.25 -5.25
N SER A 126 -17.87 8.46 -6.00
CA SER A 126 -18.32 8.80 -7.36
C SER A 126 -19.75 9.36 -7.41
N MET A 127 -20.41 9.50 -6.26
CA MET A 127 -21.54 10.40 -6.05
C MET A 127 -21.01 11.74 -5.58
#